data_AF-A0A952V0P8-F1
#
_entry.id   AF-A0A952V0P8-F1
#
_cell.length_a   1.000
_cell.length_b   1.000
_cell.length_c   1.000
_cell.angle_alpha   90.00
_cell.angle_beta   90.00
_cell.angle_gamma   90.00
#
_symmetry.space_group_name_H-M   'P 1'
#
loop_
_entity.id
_entity.type
_entity.pdbx_description
1 polymer ?
#
loop_
_entity_poly.entity_id
_entity_poly.type
_entity_poly.pdbx_seq_one_letter_code
_entity_poly.pdbx_strand_id
1 'polypeptide(L)'
;MNRALGAFALSLVALGGCKEAATPVRASAVPVGAVANGPAPTVPGPCALPNEAEALAPEDATDRPIRAICIHGVPATMKQDVLAYLREKPGHLYRASNLSSDVRALYDSGFFRWVTVTAAPAGTGLDLHFELTPRPVIRAATIEGADRIAPDPEQPIAKVGAFYSKATMTASARALRERYVAEGFDEAAVETTVSPETPAGVDVHVTVKEGTRTTVGALAIAGASPAFEAAIRKLPELASGAPLGAKPLGEAYQRVEQLFADRAYYGRIDLERGARGPDGSAPLTLTIDARGPFRVGKVAIAVDPALDRDLAKALQMKSGDVAERARIRAGIERVKDTFRARGRSESLTIEPTMDPSRKIVDLTIELERP
;
A
#
# COMPACT_ATOMS: atom_id res chain seq x y z
N MET A 1 -35.03 17.29 22.16
CA MET A 1 -35.88 18.36 22.72
C MET A 1 -35.57 19.68 22.01
N ASN A 2 -36.38 20.08 21.03
CA ASN A 2 -36.97 21.42 20.97
C ASN A 2 -37.97 21.48 19.80
N ARG A 3 -39.17 21.95 20.13
CA ARG A 3 -40.36 22.08 19.29
C ARG A 3 -40.41 23.45 18.61
N ALA A 4 -41.05 23.53 17.45
CA ALA A 4 -42.12 24.49 17.09
C ALA A 4 -42.49 24.26 15.59
N LEU A 5 -43.63 23.66 15.22
CA LEU A 5 -45.01 24.20 15.17
C LEU A 5 -45.18 25.49 14.36
N GLY A 6 -45.97 25.39 13.28
CA GLY A 6 -46.46 26.53 12.49
C GLY A 6 -47.36 26.07 11.35
N ALA A 7 -48.61 25.73 11.67
CA ALA A 7 -49.69 25.50 10.72
C ALA A 7 -50.37 26.83 10.36
N PHE A 8 -50.80 27.01 9.12
CA PHE A 8 -51.88 27.95 8.77
C PHE A 8 -52.75 27.37 7.65
N ALA A 9 -54.05 27.41 7.90
CA ALA A 9 -55.14 26.97 7.05
C ALA A 9 -55.95 28.18 6.53
N LEU A 10 -57.04 27.87 5.81
CA LEU A 10 -58.12 28.69 5.22
C LEU A 10 -57.86 29.15 3.78
N SER A 11 -58.62 28.75 2.74
CA SER A 11 -60.05 28.46 2.49
C SER A 11 -60.86 29.66 1.96
N LEU A 12 -61.77 29.32 1.02
CA LEU A 12 -63.04 29.96 0.60
C LEU A 12 -63.12 30.88 -0.66
N VAL A 13 -63.93 30.39 -1.63
CA VAL A 13 -65.11 31.06 -2.29
C VAL A 13 -64.81 32.15 -3.34
N ALA A 14 -65.51 32.35 -4.47
CA ALA A 14 -66.89 32.11 -4.95
C ALA A 14 -66.91 31.96 -6.50
N LEU A 15 -67.77 31.12 -7.11
CA LEU A 15 -69.07 31.44 -7.73
C LEU A 15 -69.08 32.52 -8.83
N GLY A 16 -69.61 32.16 -10.01
CA GLY A 16 -70.04 33.12 -11.01
C GLY A 16 -70.27 32.51 -12.39
N GLY A 17 -71.38 31.80 -12.57
CA GLY A 17 -71.86 31.43 -13.90
C GLY A 17 -72.58 32.60 -14.57
N CYS A 18 -72.50 32.69 -15.89
CA CYS A 18 -73.53 33.30 -16.72
C CYS A 18 -73.66 32.52 -18.01
N LYS A 19 -74.91 32.20 -18.32
CA LYS A 19 -75.41 31.31 -19.35
C LYS A 19 -76.16 32.21 -20.33
N GLU A 20 -75.77 32.24 -21.59
CA GLU A 20 -76.57 32.87 -22.63
C GLU A 20 -76.57 32.00 -23.89
N ALA A 21 -77.76 31.87 -24.45
CA ALA A 21 -78.14 30.94 -25.51
C ALA A 21 -78.71 31.71 -26.71
N ALA A 22 -78.89 30.98 -27.82
CA ALA A 22 -79.56 31.31 -29.10
C ALA A 22 -78.60 31.79 -30.21
N THR A 23 -78.63 31.32 -31.47
CA THR A 23 -79.49 30.39 -32.24
C THR A 23 -78.72 30.02 -33.54
N PRO A 24 -79.14 29.01 -34.34
CA PRO A 24 -78.27 28.26 -35.23
C PRO A 24 -78.16 28.84 -36.64
N VAL A 25 -77.00 28.62 -37.28
CA VAL A 25 -76.85 28.69 -38.75
C VAL A 25 -76.43 27.30 -39.23
N ARG A 26 -77.29 26.69 -40.05
CA ARG A 26 -77.03 25.45 -40.80
C ARG A 26 -76.24 25.83 -42.05
N ALA A 27 -75.02 25.30 -42.21
CA ALA A 27 -74.37 25.21 -43.52
C ALA A 27 -73.35 24.08 -43.56
N SER A 28 -73.58 23.15 -44.49
CA SER A 28 -72.65 22.22 -45.15
C SER A 28 -71.63 21.44 -44.33
N ALA A 29 -71.88 20.14 -44.21
CA ALA A 29 -70.87 19.14 -43.94
C ALA A 29 -69.93 19.00 -45.15
N VAL A 30 -68.68 19.43 -44.96
CA VAL A 30 -67.53 18.97 -45.74
C VAL A 30 -66.86 17.89 -44.90
N PRO A 31 -66.56 16.69 -45.42
CA PRO A 31 -65.80 15.71 -44.66
C PRO A 31 -64.36 16.22 -44.52
N VAL A 32 -64.01 16.70 -43.33
CA VAL A 32 -62.62 16.94 -42.94
C VAL A 32 -61.98 15.56 -42.77
N GLY A 33 -61.01 15.26 -43.64
CA GLY A 33 -60.20 14.06 -43.56
C GLY A 33 -59.55 13.94 -42.18
N ALA A 34 -59.56 12.72 -41.65
CA ALA A 34 -58.87 12.37 -40.42
C ALA A 34 -57.39 12.76 -40.51
N VAL A 35 -56.99 13.78 -39.77
CA VAL A 35 -55.58 14.04 -39.48
C VAL A 35 -55.16 12.92 -38.52
N ALA A 36 -54.33 12.01 -39.03
CA ALA A 36 -53.63 11.06 -38.19
C ALA A 36 -52.77 11.84 -37.19
N ASN A 37 -53.19 11.87 -35.93
CA ASN A 37 -52.30 12.21 -34.82
C ASN A 37 -51.27 11.08 -34.71
N GLY A 38 -50.20 11.18 -35.50
CA GLY A 38 -48.99 10.41 -35.22
C GLY A 38 -48.47 10.79 -33.83
N PRO A 39 -47.96 9.84 -33.04
CA PRO A 39 -47.39 10.16 -31.74
C PRO A 39 -46.27 11.20 -31.93
N ALA A 40 -46.35 12.29 -31.16
CA ALA A 40 -45.29 13.29 -31.09
C ALA A 40 -43.96 12.58 -30.79
N PRO A 41 -42.82 12.99 -31.40
CA PRO A 41 -41.53 12.44 -31.03
C PRO A 41 -41.31 12.75 -29.55
N THR A 42 -41.42 11.72 -28.72
CA THR A 42 -41.01 11.79 -27.32
C THR A 42 -39.52 12.08 -27.33
N VAL A 43 -39.15 13.32 -27.02
CA VAL A 43 -37.76 13.67 -26.75
C VAL A 43 -37.29 12.72 -25.65
N PRO A 44 -36.30 11.85 -25.90
CA PRO A 44 -35.78 10.98 -24.87
C PRO A 44 -35.40 11.82 -23.65
N GLY A 45 -35.76 11.35 -22.45
CA GLY A 45 -35.39 12.04 -21.23
C GLY A 45 -33.87 12.28 -21.16
N PRO A 46 -33.40 13.26 -20.36
CA PRO A 46 -32.02 13.79 -20.38
C PRO A 46 -30.90 12.77 -20.13
N CYS A 47 -31.20 11.51 -19.84
CA CYS A 47 -30.25 10.42 -19.65
C CYS A 47 -30.62 9.12 -20.38
N ALA A 48 -31.46 9.15 -21.42
CA ALA A 48 -31.58 7.98 -22.30
C ALA A 48 -30.27 7.80 -23.07
N LEU A 49 -29.79 6.56 -23.23
CA LEU A 49 -28.57 6.31 -24.02
C LEU A 49 -28.78 6.82 -25.46
N PRO A 50 -27.86 7.63 -26.01
CA PRO A 50 -27.97 8.13 -27.37
C PRO A 50 -27.81 6.98 -28.36
N ASN A 51 -28.49 7.06 -29.50
CA ASN A 51 -28.22 6.11 -30.58
C ASN A 51 -26.83 6.40 -31.18
N GLU A 52 -26.15 5.38 -31.74
CA GLU A 52 -24.80 5.54 -32.34
C GLU A 52 -24.73 6.65 -33.41
N ALA A 53 -25.85 7.00 -34.05
CA ALA A 53 -25.96 8.07 -35.03
C ALA A 53 -25.98 9.50 -34.44
N GLU A 54 -26.18 9.65 -33.13
CA GLU A 54 -26.27 10.94 -32.41
C GLU A 54 -25.00 11.29 -31.63
N ALA A 55 -23.99 10.40 -31.63
CA ALA A 55 -22.72 10.64 -30.97
C ALA A 55 -21.90 11.70 -31.73
N LEU A 56 -21.46 12.74 -31.02
CA LEU A 56 -20.53 13.73 -31.57
C LEU A 56 -19.10 13.24 -31.44
N ALA A 57 -18.28 13.53 -32.45
CA ALA A 57 -16.83 13.41 -32.30
C ALA A 57 -16.36 14.36 -31.17
N PRO A 58 -15.42 13.93 -30.30
CA PRO A 58 -14.97 14.73 -29.16
C PRO A 58 -14.46 16.14 -29.55
N GLU A 59 -13.92 16.28 -30.76
CA GLU A 59 -13.40 17.53 -31.30
C GLU A 59 -14.51 18.53 -31.68
N ASP A 60 -15.64 18.06 -32.22
CA ASP A 60 -16.80 18.87 -32.61
C ASP A 60 -17.68 19.30 -31.41
N ALA A 61 -17.41 18.73 -30.23
CA ALA A 61 -18.12 19.01 -28.99
C ALA A 61 -17.45 20.15 -28.16
N THR A 62 -16.23 20.55 -28.51
CA THR A 62 -15.42 21.51 -27.73
C THR A 62 -16.14 22.86 -27.53
N ASP A 63 -16.03 23.43 -26.32
CA ASP A 63 -16.62 24.74 -25.93
C ASP A 63 -18.16 24.82 -25.91
N ARG A 64 -18.86 23.68 -25.95
CA ARG A 64 -20.30 23.65 -25.65
C ARG A 64 -20.53 23.45 -24.15
N PRO A 65 -21.58 24.06 -23.57
CA PRO A 65 -21.91 23.85 -22.16
C PRO A 65 -22.43 22.43 -21.92
N ILE A 66 -21.92 21.77 -20.89
CA ILE A 66 -22.40 20.47 -20.42
C ILE A 66 -23.75 20.70 -19.74
N ARG A 67 -24.80 20.11 -20.28
CA ARG A 67 -26.16 20.19 -19.74
C ARG A 67 -26.37 19.14 -18.66
N ALA A 68 -25.97 17.89 -18.93
CA ALA A 68 -26.09 16.79 -17.98
C ALA A 68 -24.91 15.81 -18.10
N ILE A 69 -24.65 15.10 -16.99
CA ILE A 69 -23.74 13.95 -16.95
C ILE A 69 -24.57 12.75 -16.50
N CYS A 70 -24.62 11.73 -17.34
CA CYS A 70 -25.43 10.54 -17.17
C CYS A 70 -24.53 9.33 -16.99
N ILE A 71 -24.69 8.62 -15.87
CA ILE A 71 -23.85 7.47 -15.51
C ILE A 71 -24.68 6.19 -15.62
N HIS A 72 -24.14 5.24 -16.40
CA HIS A 72 -24.75 3.96 -16.78
C HIS A 72 -23.86 2.78 -16.36
N GLY A 73 -24.46 1.59 -16.26
CA GLY A 73 -23.74 0.34 -15.99
C GLY A 73 -23.27 0.12 -14.53
N VAL A 74 -23.57 1.06 -13.62
CA VAL A 74 -23.22 0.99 -12.20
C VAL A 74 -24.44 1.20 -11.29
N PRO A 75 -24.46 0.59 -10.08
CA PRO A 75 -25.54 0.80 -9.12
C PRO A 75 -25.58 2.25 -8.62
N ALA A 76 -26.75 2.69 -8.16
CA ALA A 76 -26.98 4.06 -7.69
C ALA A 76 -26.00 4.49 -6.58
N THR A 77 -25.58 3.56 -5.72
CA THR A 77 -24.61 3.79 -4.64
C THR A 77 -23.24 4.25 -5.14
N MET A 78 -22.79 3.80 -6.32
CA MET A 78 -21.50 4.19 -6.91
C MET A 78 -21.57 5.49 -7.72
N LYS A 79 -22.77 5.96 -8.11
CA LYS A 79 -22.88 7.12 -9.01
C LYS A 79 -22.31 8.39 -8.37
N GLN A 80 -22.46 8.56 -7.06
CA GLN A 80 -21.88 9.69 -6.33
C GLN A 80 -20.35 9.62 -6.32
N ASP A 81 -19.79 8.43 -6.09
CA ASP A 81 -18.33 8.23 -6.11
C ASP A 81 -17.75 8.53 -7.49
N VAL A 82 -18.41 8.06 -8.56
CA VAL A 82 -18.02 8.37 -9.95
C VAL A 82 -18.00 9.87 -10.19
N LEU A 83 -19.06 10.61 -9.81
CA LEU A 83 -19.13 12.06 -9.97
C LEU A 83 -18.00 12.79 -9.23
N ALA A 84 -17.50 12.24 -8.11
CA ALA A 84 -16.39 12.82 -7.37
C ALA A 84 -15.04 12.70 -8.11
N TYR A 85 -14.89 11.73 -9.03
CA TYR A 85 -13.70 11.61 -9.88
C TYR A 85 -13.72 12.54 -11.10
N LEU A 86 -14.89 13.04 -11.50
CA LEU A 86 -15.03 13.85 -12.70
C LEU A 86 -14.68 15.32 -12.45
N ARG A 87 -13.84 15.88 -13.30
CA ARG A 87 -13.60 17.33 -13.40
C ARG A 87 -14.70 17.99 -14.22
N GLU A 88 -15.26 17.29 -15.19
CA GLU A 88 -16.42 17.75 -15.94
C GLU A 88 -17.66 17.88 -15.05
N LYS A 89 -18.38 18.99 -15.19
CA LYS A 89 -19.56 19.31 -14.37
C LYS A 89 -20.69 19.90 -15.22
N PRO A 90 -21.95 19.59 -14.90
CA PRO A 90 -23.07 20.31 -15.49
C PRO A 90 -22.94 21.83 -15.29
N GLY A 91 -23.22 22.59 -16.34
CA GLY A 91 -23.09 24.04 -16.42
C GLY A 91 -21.72 24.54 -16.87
N HIS A 92 -20.69 23.69 -16.95
CA HIS A 92 -19.34 24.08 -17.39
C HIS A 92 -19.14 23.83 -18.88
N LEU A 93 -18.16 24.50 -19.50
CA LEU A 93 -17.76 24.24 -20.88
C LEU A 93 -17.01 22.90 -20.97
N TYR A 94 -17.43 22.07 -21.92
CA TYR A 94 -16.79 20.80 -22.23
C TYR A 94 -15.36 20.99 -22.73
N ARG A 95 -14.42 20.20 -22.19
CA ARG A 95 -13.03 20.16 -22.64
C ARG A 95 -12.54 18.72 -22.81
N ALA A 96 -12.09 18.39 -24.02
CA ALA A 96 -11.50 17.08 -24.30
C ALA A 96 -10.31 16.72 -23.37
N SER A 97 -9.54 17.71 -22.91
CA SER A 97 -8.43 17.52 -21.95
C SER A 97 -8.90 17.15 -20.53
N ASN A 98 -10.06 17.67 -20.11
CA ASN A 98 -10.68 17.28 -18.85
C ASN A 98 -11.26 15.88 -18.96
N LEU A 99 -12.01 15.59 -20.03
CA LEU A 99 -12.58 14.27 -20.28
C LEU A 99 -11.52 13.16 -20.29
N SER A 100 -10.40 13.37 -21.00
CA SER A 100 -9.30 12.40 -21.02
C SER A 100 -8.67 12.20 -19.63
N SER A 101 -8.56 13.27 -18.84
CA SER A 101 -8.09 13.19 -17.45
C SER A 101 -9.07 12.44 -16.55
N ASP A 102 -10.37 12.64 -16.75
CA ASP A 102 -11.45 12.01 -15.98
C ASP A 102 -11.53 10.51 -16.28
N VAL A 103 -11.51 10.13 -17.56
CA VAL A 103 -11.45 8.73 -17.99
C VAL A 103 -10.22 8.03 -17.39
N ARG A 104 -9.06 8.70 -17.44
CA ARG A 104 -7.85 8.18 -16.80
C ARG A 104 -8.01 8.01 -15.30
N ALA A 105 -8.56 9.00 -14.60
CA ALA A 105 -8.80 8.93 -13.16
C ALA A 105 -9.74 7.77 -12.79
N LEU A 106 -10.77 7.52 -13.61
CA LEU A 106 -11.67 6.37 -13.42
C LEU A 106 -10.95 5.03 -13.62
N TYR A 107 -10.05 4.89 -14.59
CA TYR A 107 -9.23 3.68 -14.71
C TYR A 107 -8.23 3.53 -13.56
N ASP A 108 -7.56 4.62 -13.19
CA ASP A 108 -6.56 4.66 -12.12
C ASP A 108 -7.19 4.42 -10.73
N SER A 109 -8.51 4.64 -10.58
CA SER A 109 -9.26 4.23 -9.38
C SER A 109 -9.23 2.72 -9.13
N GLY A 110 -9.03 1.93 -10.19
CA GLY A 110 -9.05 0.47 -10.12
C GLY A 110 -10.44 -0.15 -10.01
N PHE A 111 -11.52 0.64 -9.96
CA PHE A 111 -12.89 0.11 -9.77
C PHE A 111 -13.53 -0.38 -11.05
N PHE A 112 -13.12 0.16 -12.20
CA PHE A 112 -13.76 -0.11 -13.48
C PHE A 112 -12.83 -0.96 -14.38
N ARG A 113 -13.41 -1.94 -15.07
CA ARG A 113 -12.71 -2.68 -16.15
C ARG A 113 -12.88 -2.02 -17.50
N TRP A 114 -13.97 -1.26 -17.66
CA TRP A 114 -14.32 -0.61 -18.91
C TRP A 114 -14.97 0.74 -18.62
N VAL A 115 -14.53 1.76 -19.34
CA VAL A 115 -15.02 3.13 -19.28
C VAL A 115 -15.16 3.62 -20.72
N THR A 116 -16.41 3.83 -21.16
CA THR A 116 -16.73 4.50 -22.42
C THR A 116 -17.46 5.80 -22.10
N VAL A 117 -17.18 6.85 -22.87
CA VAL A 117 -17.92 8.11 -22.78
C VAL A 117 -18.40 8.52 -24.16
N THR A 118 -19.70 8.81 -24.25
CA THR A 118 -20.35 9.30 -25.45
C THR A 118 -20.90 10.70 -25.20
N ALA A 119 -20.55 11.67 -26.05
CA ALA A 119 -21.12 13.01 -26.00
C ALA A 119 -22.29 13.10 -26.98
N ALA A 120 -23.47 13.46 -26.48
CA ALA A 120 -24.68 13.64 -27.29
C ALA A 120 -25.09 15.12 -27.33
N PRO A 121 -25.39 15.70 -28.51
CA PRO A 121 -25.94 17.05 -28.60
C PRO A 121 -27.31 17.14 -27.93
N ALA A 122 -27.49 18.13 -27.05
CA ALA A 122 -28.76 18.40 -26.39
C ALA A 122 -29.08 19.90 -26.41
N GLY A 123 -29.81 20.33 -27.45
CA GLY A 123 -30.05 21.74 -27.72
C GLY A 123 -28.74 22.49 -28.00
N THR A 124 -28.46 23.55 -27.23
CA THR A 124 -27.20 24.31 -27.34
C THR A 124 -26.03 23.64 -26.60
N GLY A 125 -26.31 22.69 -25.70
CA GLY A 125 -25.31 22.02 -24.87
C GLY A 125 -25.05 20.56 -25.26
N LEU A 126 -24.40 19.86 -24.34
CA LEU A 126 -24.03 18.44 -24.46
C LEU A 126 -24.50 17.64 -23.26
N ASP A 127 -24.95 16.42 -23.48
CA ASP A 127 -25.06 15.41 -22.44
C ASP A 127 -23.88 14.43 -22.56
N LEU A 128 -23.20 14.19 -21.44
CA LEU A 128 -22.11 13.21 -21.38
C LEU A 128 -22.63 11.90 -20.80
N HIS A 129 -22.54 10.83 -21.57
CA HIS A 129 -22.97 9.49 -21.19
C HIS A 129 -21.76 8.65 -20.83
N PHE A 130 -21.55 8.41 -19.54
CA PHE A 130 -20.53 7.52 -19.02
C PHE A 130 -21.11 6.11 -18.91
N GLU A 131 -20.62 5.20 -19.74
CA GLU A 131 -20.92 3.78 -19.67
C GLU A 131 -19.78 3.06 -18.97
N LEU A 132 -20.05 2.65 -17.73
CA LEU A 132 -19.05 2.09 -16.84
C LEU A 132 -19.35 0.62 -16.59
N THR A 133 -18.33 -0.23 -16.67
CA THR A 133 -18.43 -1.61 -16.20
C THR A 133 -17.52 -1.78 -14.98
N PRO A 134 -18.09 -1.95 -13.77
CA PRO A 134 -17.30 -2.18 -12.58
C PRO A 134 -16.57 -3.53 -12.66
N ARG A 135 -15.46 -3.63 -11.95
CA ARG A 135 -14.81 -4.91 -11.68
C ARG A 135 -15.69 -5.73 -10.72
N PRO A 136 -15.66 -7.06 -10.80
CA PRO A 136 -16.37 -7.88 -9.83
C PRO A 136 -15.76 -7.71 -8.45
N VAL A 137 -16.58 -7.81 -7.41
CA VAL A 137 -16.13 -7.80 -6.03
C VAL A 137 -15.73 -9.20 -5.62
N ILE A 138 -14.69 -9.33 -4.78
CA ILE A 138 -14.31 -10.60 -4.17
C ILE A 138 -15.30 -10.92 -3.06
N ARG A 139 -16.11 -11.96 -3.25
CA ARG A 139 -17.15 -12.39 -2.30
C ARG A 139 -16.59 -13.33 -1.24
N ALA A 140 -15.74 -14.25 -1.66
CA ALA A 140 -15.05 -15.18 -0.79
C ALA A 140 -13.60 -15.39 -1.27
N ALA A 141 -12.72 -15.67 -0.32
CA ALA A 141 -11.34 -16.06 -0.58
C ALA A 141 -11.02 -17.30 0.26
N THR A 142 -10.54 -18.36 -0.38
CA THR A 142 -10.05 -19.56 0.31
C THR A 142 -8.58 -19.78 -0.04
N ILE A 143 -7.82 -20.29 0.93
CA ILE A 143 -6.41 -20.63 0.76
C ILE A 143 -6.24 -22.09 1.18
N GLU A 144 -5.67 -22.90 0.30
CA GLU A 144 -5.37 -24.30 0.54
C GLU A 144 -3.86 -24.56 0.42
N GLY A 145 -3.34 -25.48 1.23
CA GLY A 145 -1.93 -25.87 1.24
C GLY A 145 -0.99 -24.89 1.93
N ALA A 146 -1.51 -23.92 2.71
CA ALA A 146 -0.71 -22.99 3.51
C ALA A 146 -0.53 -23.48 4.95
N ASP A 147 0.13 -24.63 5.12
CA ASP A 147 0.25 -25.32 6.41
C ASP A 147 1.49 -24.89 7.22
N ARG A 148 2.56 -24.47 6.55
CA ARG A 148 3.85 -24.13 7.18
C ARG A 148 3.96 -22.67 7.55
N ILE A 149 3.30 -21.80 6.80
CA ILE A 149 3.24 -20.36 7.07
C ILE A 149 1.77 -19.96 7.14
N ALA A 150 1.36 -19.49 8.31
CA ALA A 150 0.00 -19.01 8.50
C ALA A 150 -0.28 -17.83 7.54
N PRO A 151 -1.46 -17.82 6.88
CA PRO A 151 -1.92 -16.66 6.14
C PRO A 151 -1.92 -15.41 7.03
N ASP A 152 -1.44 -14.29 6.47
CA ASP A 152 -1.43 -13.02 7.19
C ASP A 152 -2.80 -12.34 7.07
N PRO A 153 -3.53 -12.14 8.19
CA PRO A 153 -4.84 -11.49 8.14
C PRO A 153 -4.75 -9.99 7.81
N GLU A 154 -3.61 -9.34 8.05
CA GLU A 154 -3.39 -7.92 7.73
C GLU A 154 -3.06 -7.72 6.25
N GLN A 155 -2.43 -8.72 5.63
CA GLN A 155 -2.03 -8.73 4.22
C GLN A 155 -2.64 -9.94 3.49
N PRO A 156 -3.99 -9.99 3.34
CA PRO A 156 -4.64 -11.09 2.65
C PRO A 156 -4.33 -11.04 1.15
N ILE A 157 -4.12 -12.21 0.56
CA ILE A 157 -3.88 -12.36 -0.88
C ILE A 157 -5.08 -11.84 -1.70
N ALA A 158 -6.28 -12.12 -1.19
CA ALA A 158 -7.54 -11.69 -1.76
C ALA A 158 -8.41 -11.12 -0.63
N LYS A 159 -8.58 -9.79 -0.62
CA LYS A 159 -9.39 -9.10 0.38
C LYS A 159 -10.87 -9.19 0.02
N VAL A 160 -11.65 -9.88 0.86
CA VAL A 160 -13.12 -9.94 0.71
C VAL A 160 -13.71 -8.52 0.75
N GLY A 161 -14.64 -8.24 -0.17
CA GLY A 161 -15.24 -6.92 -0.36
C GLY A 161 -14.43 -5.98 -1.24
N ALA A 162 -13.18 -6.31 -1.60
CA ALA A 162 -12.39 -5.52 -2.54
C ALA A 162 -12.71 -5.88 -4.01
N PHE A 163 -12.39 -4.97 -4.93
CA PHE A 163 -12.50 -5.24 -6.36
C PHE A 163 -11.43 -6.22 -6.84
N TYR A 164 -11.87 -7.23 -7.58
CA TYR A 164 -10.97 -8.21 -8.20
C TYR A 164 -10.28 -7.63 -9.42
N SER A 165 -8.96 -7.80 -9.48
CA SER A 165 -8.20 -7.65 -10.72
C SER A 165 -7.12 -8.72 -10.81
N LYS A 166 -6.93 -9.26 -12.02
CA LYS A 166 -5.85 -10.23 -12.31
C LYS A 166 -4.47 -9.69 -11.93
N ALA A 167 -4.24 -8.40 -12.16
CA ALA A 167 -2.98 -7.74 -11.81
C ALA A 167 -2.72 -7.75 -10.30
N THR A 168 -3.71 -7.37 -9.49
CA THR A 168 -3.58 -7.37 -8.01
C THR A 168 -3.41 -8.79 -7.47
N MET A 169 -4.14 -9.77 -8.01
CA MET A 169 -3.98 -11.17 -7.59
C MET A 169 -2.61 -11.73 -7.95
N THR A 170 -2.09 -11.39 -9.13
CA THR A 170 -0.73 -11.80 -9.56
C THR A 170 0.34 -11.20 -8.64
N ALA A 171 0.22 -9.91 -8.31
CA ALA A 171 1.13 -9.24 -7.37
C ALA A 171 1.05 -9.85 -5.97
N SER A 172 -0.15 -10.13 -5.48
CA SER A 172 -0.37 -10.71 -4.15
C SER A 172 0.14 -12.15 -4.05
N ALA A 173 -0.09 -12.97 -5.09
CA ALA A 173 0.45 -14.32 -5.17
C ALA A 173 1.98 -14.33 -5.20
N ARG A 174 2.59 -13.40 -5.93
CA ARG A 174 4.05 -13.20 -5.93
C ARG A 174 4.57 -12.80 -4.55
N ALA A 175 3.93 -11.84 -3.88
CA ALA A 175 4.33 -11.42 -2.54
C ALA A 175 4.23 -12.56 -1.52
N LEU A 176 3.18 -13.38 -1.58
CA LEU A 176 3.08 -14.59 -0.75
C LEU A 176 4.23 -15.56 -1.05
N ARG A 177 4.51 -15.85 -2.32
CA ARG A 177 5.63 -16.71 -2.71
C ARG A 177 6.95 -16.17 -2.17
N GLU A 178 7.21 -14.86 -2.27
CA GLU A 178 8.41 -14.23 -1.75
C GLU A 178 8.54 -14.41 -0.22
N ARG A 179 7.43 -14.39 0.53
CA ARG A 179 7.45 -14.73 1.97
C ARG A 179 7.85 -16.17 2.23
N TYR A 180 7.35 -17.12 1.44
CA TYR A 180 7.77 -18.52 1.51
C TYR A 180 9.26 -18.70 1.22
N VAL A 181 9.76 -18.06 0.16
CA VAL A 181 11.19 -18.07 -0.20
C VAL A 181 12.03 -17.45 0.91
N ALA A 182 11.59 -16.35 1.52
CA ALA A 182 12.29 -15.71 2.63
C ALA A 182 12.43 -16.62 3.86
N GLU A 183 11.47 -17.52 4.06
CA GLU A 183 11.46 -18.54 5.12
C GLU A 183 12.15 -19.85 4.71
N GLY A 184 12.68 -19.96 3.48
CA GLY A 184 13.49 -21.08 3.00
C GLY A 184 12.76 -22.09 2.11
N PHE A 185 11.53 -21.79 1.67
CA PHE A 185 10.77 -22.62 0.74
C PHE A 185 11.02 -22.16 -0.71
N ASP A 186 12.20 -22.45 -1.26
CA ASP A 186 12.61 -21.92 -2.58
C ASP A 186 11.73 -22.42 -3.74
N GLU A 187 11.17 -23.62 -3.60
CA GLU A 187 10.31 -24.28 -4.57
C GLU A 187 8.83 -23.89 -4.42
N ALA A 188 8.50 -22.98 -3.52
CA ALA A 188 7.12 -22.59 -3.27
C ALA A 188 6.46 -22.02 -4.54
N ALA A 189 5.26 -22.50 -4.81
CA ALA A 189 4.41 -22.01 -5.89
C ALA A 189 3.04 -21.60 -5.35
N VAL A 190 2.53 -20.47 -5.83
CA VAL A 190 1.22 -19.93 -5.46
C VAL A 190 0.43 -19.74 -6.73
N GLU A 191 -0.71 -20.43 -6.81
CA GLU A 191 -1.62 -20.39 -7.96
C GLU A 191 -2.96 -19.81 -7.50
N THR A 192 -3.57 -18.95 -8.32
CA THR A 192 -4.88 -18.35 -8.03
C THR A 192 -5.86 -18.76 -9.11
N THR A 193 -6.97 -19.40 -8.71
CA THR A 193 -8.11 -19.69 -9.58
C THR A 193 -9.31 -18.86 -9.14
N VAL A 194 -10.18 -18.53 -10.09
CA VAL A 194 -11.29 -17.60 -9.88
C VAL A 194 -12.55 -18.22 -10.44
N SER A 195 -13.65 -18.13 -9.68
CA SER A 195 -14.94 -18.61 -10.14
C SER A 195 -15.44 -17.81 -11.36
N PRO A 196 -16.40 -18.35 -12.13
CA PRO A 196 -17.17 -17.52 -13.06
C PRO A 196 -17.75 -16.28 -12.36
N GLU A 197 -17.78 -15.15 -13.08
CA GLU A 197 -18.34 -13.89 -12.58
C GLU A 197 -19.86 -14.00 -12.45
N THR A 198 -20.39 -13.64 -11.28
CA THR A 198 -21.82 -13.56 -11.00
C THR A 198 -22.21 -12.11 -10.67
N PRO A 199 -23.51 -11.76 -10.63
CA PRO A 199 -23.93 -10.43 -10.17
C PRO A 199 -23.46 -10.10 -8.74
N ALA A 200 -23.19 -11.11 -7.92
CA ALA A 200 -22.67 -10.93 -6.55
C ALA A 200 -21.14 -10.77 -6.51
N GLY A 201 -20.43 -11.00 -7.62
CA GLY A 201 -18.98 -10.96 -7.72
C GLY A 201 -18.36 -12.33 -8.05
N VAL A 202 -17.12 -12.51 -7.60
CA VAL A 202 -16.29 -13.71 -7.83
C VAL A 202 -15.77 -14.28 -6.52
N ASP A 203 -15.51 -15.57 -6.51
CA ASP A 203 -14.75 -16.24 -5.46
C ASP A 203 -13.33 -16.49 -5.94
N VAL A 204 -12.37 -16.32 -5.04
CA VAL A 204 -10.94 -16.54 -5.30
C VAL A 204 -10.48 -17.75 -4.50
N HIS A 205 -9.93 -18.73 -5.20
CA HIS A 205 -9.30 -19.91 -4.59
C HIS A 205 -7.80 -19.83 -4.82
N VAL A 206 -7.04 -19.81 -3.74
CA VAL A 206 -5.58 -19.79 -3.76
C VAL A 206 -5.06 -21.17 -3.37
N THR A 207 -4.25 -21.75 -4.23
CA THR A 207 -3.57 -23.02 -3.97
C THR A 207 -2.08 -22.75 -3.76
N VAL A 208 -1.57 -23.15 -2.61
CA VAL A 208 -0.17 -23.03 -2.24
C VAL A 208 0.47 -24.41 -2.28
N LYS A 209 1.55 -24.53 -3.06
CA LYS A 209 2.47 -25.68 -3.03
C LYS A 209 3.73 -25.21 -2.35
N GLU A 210 3.87 -25.49 -1.06
CA GLU A 210 4.97 -24.96 -0.25
C GLU A 210 6.32 -25.59 -0.59
N GLY A 211 6.30 -26.86 -1.00
CA GLY A 211 7.53 -27.63 -1.24
C GLY A 211 8.25 -27.98 0.06
N THR A 212 9.53 -28.29 -0.06
CA THR A 212 10.36 -28.66 1.08
C THR A 212 11.21 -27.48 1.52
N ARG A 213 11.32 -27.27 2.84
CA ARG A 213 12.15 -26.20 3.39
C ARG A 213 13.62 -26.53 3.18
N THR A 214 14.37 -25.58 2.64
CA THR A 214 15.83 -25.68 2.60
C THR A 214 16.39 -25.55 4.00
N THR A 215 17.36 -26.40 4.31
CA THR A 215 18.05 -26.42 5.59
C THR A 215 19.54 -26.19 5.43
N VAL A 216 20.21 -25.85 6.53
CA VAL A 216 21.66 -25.70 6.58
C VAL A 216 22.33 -27.08 6.44
N GLY A 217 23.17 -27.21 5.42
CA GLY A 217 24.02 -28.38 5.18
C GLY A 217 25.38 -28.25 5.85
N ALA A 218 26.46 -28.48 5.09
CA ALA A 218 27.82 -28.30 5.58
C ALA A 218 28.20 -26.82 5.77
N LEU A 219 28.86 -26.49 6.88
CA LEU A 219 29.35 -25.15 7.17
C LEU A 219 30.88 -25.09 7.06
N ALA A 220 31.37 -24.37 6.06
CA ALA A 220 32.78 -24.01 5.89
C ALA A 220 33.04 -22.62 6.48
N ILE A 221 34.07 -22.50 7.32
CA ILE A 221 34.46 -21.23 7.96
C ILE A 221 35.92 -20.94 7.60
N ALA A 222 36.18 -19.75 7.07
CA ALA A 222 37.50 -19.28 6.70
C ALA A 222 37.80 -17.92 7.34
N GLY A 223 39.05 -17.73 7.78
CA GLY A 223 39.52 -16.46 8.36
C GLY A 223 39.12 -16.21 9.82
N ALA A 224 38.43 -17.14 10.47
CA ALA A 224 38.14 -17.09 11.91
C ALA A 224 39.28 -17.71 12.74
N SER A 225 39.56 -17.15 13.93
CA SER A 225 40.40 -17.85 14.92
C SER A 225 39.67 -19.08 15.48
N PRO A 226 40.38 -20.10 16.02
CA PRO A 226 39.75 -21.30 16.57
C PRO A 226 38.66 -21.03 17.63
N ALA A 227 38.86 -20.00 18.46
CA ALA A 227 37.88 -19.61 19.48
C ALA A 227 36.59 -19.03 18.86
N PHE A 228 36.72 -18.23 17.81
CA PHE A 228 35.57 -17.69 17.07
C PHE A 228 34.87 -18.77 16.26
N GLU A 229 35.62 -19.65 15.61
CA GLU A 229 35.05 -20.77 14.87
C GLU A 229 34.20 -21.68 15.78
N ALA A 230 34.73 -22.02 16.95
CA ALA A 230 33.99 -22.81 17.95
C ALA A 230 32.73 -22.09 18.46
N ALA A 231 32.73 -20.76 18.54
CA ALA A 231 31.55 -19.98 18.91
C ALA A 231 30.50 -19.93 17.78
N ILE A 232 30.94 -19.74 16.54
CA ILE A 232 30.09 -19.73 15.34
C ILE A 232 29.40 -21.08 15.17
N ARG A 233 30.12 -22.19 15.34
CA ARG A 233 29.56 -23.56 15.24
C ARG A 233 28.51 -23.88 16.31
N LYS A 234 28.44 -23.09 17.39
CA LYS A 234 27.42 -23.23 18.44
C LYS A 234 26.17 -22.38 18.17
N LEU A 235 26.16 -21.57 17.11
CA LEU A 235 24.99 -20.78 16.74
C LEU A 235 23.89 -21.72 16.21
N PRO A 236 22.68 -21.71 16.80
CA PRO A 236 21.58 -22.56 16.34
C PRO A 236 21.16 -22.24 14.91
N GLU A 237 21.31 -20.99 14.47
CA GLU A 237 20.96 -20.51 13.14
C GLU A 237 21.87 -21.10 12.04
N LEU A 238 23.07 -21.55 12.41
CA LEU A 238 24.05 -22.18 11.50
C LEU A 238 24.22 -23.69 11.76
N ALA A 239 23.41 -24.25 12.66
CA ALA A 239 23.44 -25.68 12.94
C ALA A 239 22.90 -26.48 11.75
N SER A 240 23.47 -27.67 11.51
CA SER A 240 22.97 -28.55 10.45
C SER A 240 21.48 -28.88 10.67
N GLY A 241 20.69 -28.78 9.61
CA GLY A 241 19.24 -28.95 9.66
C GLY A 241 18.44 -27.70 10.06
N ALA A 242 19.09 -26.61 10.47
CA ALA A 242 18.41 -25.35 10.76
C ALA A 242 17.75 -24.77 9.48
N PRO A 243 16.63 -24.02 9.60
CA PRO A 243 15.99 -23.37 8.45
C PRO A 243 16.94 -22.43 7.71
N LEU A 244 16.94 -22.51 6.38
CA LEU A 244 17.81 -21.71 5.52
C LEU A 244 17.00 -20.96 4.46
N GLY A 245 16.47 -19.81 4.86
CA GLY A 245 15.86 -18.80 3.99
C GLY A 245 16.57 -17.46 4.13
N ALA A 246 16.15 -16.46 3.34
CA ALA A 246 16.74 -15.12 3.41
C ALA A 246 16.66 -14.50 4.82
N LYS A 247 15.56 -14.73 5.54
CA LYS A 247 15.37 -14.21 6.90
C LYS A 247 16.23 -14.94 7.93
N PRO A 248 16.20 -16.28 8.07
CA PRO A 248 17.13 -17.01 8.93
C PRO A 248 18.61 -16.72 8.61
N LEU A 249 18.96 -16.55 7.34
CA LEU A 249 20.32 -16.21 6.93
C LEU A 249 20.74 -14.81 7.40
N GLY A 250 19.84 -13.83 7.29
CA GLY A 250 20.04 -12.49 7.84
C GLY A 250 20.20 -12.50 9.36
N GLU A 251 19.38 -13.29 10.06
CA GLU A 251 19.51 -13.51 11.51
C GLU A 251 20.87 -14.13 11.86
N ALA A 252 21.28 -15.19 11.16
CA ALA A 252 22.58 -15.83 11.34
C ALA A 252 23.75 -14.85 11.14
N TYR A 253 23.69 -14.04 10.08
CA TYR A 253 24.68 -12.99 9.83
C TYR A 253 24.80 -12.01 10.99
N GLN A 254 23.67 -11.49 11.46
CA GLN A 254 23.62 -10.55 12.60
C GLN A 254 24.20 -11.17 13.88
N ARG A 255 23.97 -12.47 14.09
CA ARG A 255 24.49 -13.20 15.26
C ARG A 255 26.00 -13.39 15.17
N VAL A 256 26.53 -13.70 13.98
CA VAL A 256 27.97 -13.76 13.75
C VAL A 256 28.60 -12.37 13.95
N GLU A 257 28.04 -11.32 13.36
CA GLU A 257 28.52 -9.94 13.51
C GLU A 257 28.59 -9.53 15.00
N GLN A 258 27.54 -9.84 15.77
CA GLN A 258 27.50 -9.60 17.21
C GLN A 258 28.62 -10.34 17.97
N LEU A 259 28.88 -11.61 17.65
CA LEU A 259 29.95 -12.39 18.30
C LEU A 259 31.33 -11.71 18.18
N PHE A 260 31.62 -11.11 17.03
CA PHE A 260 32.87 -10.37 16.80
C PHE A 260 32.84 -8.99 17.49
N ALA A 261 31.76 -8.24 17.30
CA ALA A 261 31.62 -6.89 17.87
C ALA A 261 31.69 -6.89 19.41
N ASP A 262 31.15 -7.91 20.07
CA ASP A 262 31.21 -8.07 21.53
C ASP A 262 32.65 -8.16 22.06
N ARG A 263 33.58 -8.64 21.23
CA ARG A 263 35.01 -8.76 21.56
C ARG A 263 35.87 -7.66 20.93
N ALA A 264 35.22 -6.59 20.45
CA ALA A 264 35.84 -5.48 19.73
C ALA A 264 36.53 -5.89 18.42
N TYR A 265 36.06 -6.95 17.76
CA TYR A 265 36.52 -7.29 16.41
C TYR A 265 35.53 -6.74 15.39
N TYR A 266 36.06 -6.10 14.35
CA TYR A 266 35.27 -5.50 13.29
C TYR A 266 35.96 -5.73 11.95
N GLY A 267 35.17 -5.93 10.90
CA GLY A 267 35.70 -6.18 9.56
C GLY A 267 34.65 -6.75 8.65
N ARG A 268 35.09 -7.35 7.55
CA ARG A 268 34.17 -7.91 6.55
C ARG A 268 33.78 -9.33 6.95
N ILE A 269 32.49 -9.60 6.90
CA ILE A 269 31.91 -10.93 7.06
C ILE A 269 31.11 -11.17 5.79
N ASP A 270 31.44 -12.24 5.08
CA ASP A 270 30.77 -12.67 3.86
C ASP A 270 30.15 -14.05 4.14
N LEU A 271 28.83 -14.14 4.08
CA LEU A 271 28.08 -15.38 4.31
C LEU A 271 27.36 -15.77 3.02
N GLU A 272 27.85 -16.81 2.38
CA GLU A 272 27.34 -17.28 1.09
C GLU A 272 26.59 -18.60 1.23
N ARG A 273 25.43 -18.67 0.59
CA ARG A 273 24.64 -19.89 0.44
C ARG A 273 24.99 -20.56 -0.88
N GLY A 274 25.43 -21.82 -0.82
CA GLY A 274 25.65 -22.66 -1.99
C GLY A 274 24.34 -23.19 -2.59
N ALA A 275 24.46 -23.92 -3.70
CA ALA A 275 23.32 -24.58 -4.32
C ALA A 275 22.70 -25.62 -3.39
N ARG A 276 21.37 -25.72 -3.42
CA ARG A 276 20.62 -26.74 -2.68
C ARG A 276 20.95 -28.13 -3.25
N GLY A 277 21.37 -29.03 -2.38
CA GLY A 277 21.59 -30.44 -2.68
C GLY A 277 20.28 -31.23 -2.81
N PRO A 278 20.35 -32.47 -3.33
CA PRO A 278 19.18 -33.34 -3.50
C PRO A 278 18.58 -33.80 -2.16
N ASP A 279 19.35 -33.73 -1.08
CA ASP A 279 18.91 -33.98 0.31
C ASP A 279 18.07 -32.81 0.88
N GLY A 280 17.93 -31.73 0.13
CA GLY A 280 17.19 -30.53 0.51
C GLY A 280 18.00 -29.56 1.36
N SER A 281 19.25 -29.87 1.70
CA SER A 281 20.15 -28.98 2.43
C SER A 281 20.99 -28.13 1.48
N ALA A 282 21.51 -26.99 1.92
CA ALA A 282 22.47 -26.20 1.15
C ALA A 282 23.71 -25.89 2.00
N PRO A 283 24.93 -26.04 1.45
CA PRO A 283 26.14 -25.69 2.19
C PRO A 283 26.26 -24.18 2.36
N LEU A 284 26.90 -23.78 3.45
CA LEU A 284 27.22 -22.39 3.76
C LEU A 284 28.73 -22.19 3.79
N THR A 285 29.17 -21.08 3.19
CA THR A 285 30.56 -20.63 3.26
C THR A 285 30.61 -19.29 3.98
N LEU A 286 31.27 -19.26 5.13
CA LEU A 286 31.47 -18.05 5.92
C LEU A 286 32.94 -17.62 5.82
N THR A 287 33.18 -16.49 5.16
CA THR A 287 34.51 -15.89 5.04
C THR A 287 34.59 -14.64 5.92
N ILE A 288 35.64 -14.57 6.73
CA ILE A 288 35.79 -13.52 7.74
C ILE A 288 37.15 -12.84 7.59
N ASP A 289 37.13 -11.53 7.34
CA ASP A 289 38.29 -10.65 7.45
C ASP A 289 38.05 -9.66 8.59
N ALA A 290 38.16 -10.17 9.82
CA ALA A 290 37.96 -9.40 11.03
C ALA A 290 39.28 -8.86 11.57
N ARG A 291 39.31 -7.58 11.93
CA ARG A 291 40.43 -6.91 12.58
C ARG A 291 40.08 -6.65 14.04
N GLY A 292 41.08 -6.71 14.91
CA GLY A 292 40.90 -6.41 16.33
C GLY A 292 41.87 -7.17 17.22
N PRO A 293 41.64 -7.15 18.55
CA PRO A 293 40.59 -6.37 19.20
C PRO A 293 40.90 -4.87 19.09
N PHE A 294 39.87 -4.06 18.82
CA PHE A 294 39.97 -2.62 18.83
C PHE A 294 40.08 -2.12 20.27
N ARG A 295 40.78 -1.00 20.47
CA ARG A 295 41.00 -0.40 21.79
C ARG A 295 40.35 0.97 21.88
N VAL A 296 39.99 1.39 23.08
CA VAL A 296 39.51 2.76 23.32
C VAL A 296 40.67 3.72 23.06
N GLY A 297 40.46 4.68 22.16
CA GLY A 297 41.44 5.69 21.81
C GLY A 297 41.31 6.92 22.70
N LYS A 298 41.02 8.06 22.08
CA LYS A 298 40.73 9.33 22.74
C LYS A 298 39.29 9.32 23.27
N VAL A 299 39.13 9.68 24.53
CA VAL A 299 37.83 10.03 25.11
C VAL A 299 37.78 11.56 25.17
N ALA A 300 37.02 12.17 24.27
CA ALA A 300 36.82 13.60 24.23
C ALA A 300 35.48 13.93 24.89
N ILE A 301 35.54 14.78 25.92
CA ILE A 301 34.35 15.31 26.58
C ILE A 301 34.26 16.77 26.15
N ALA A 302 33.33 17.07 25.25
CA ALA A 302 33.03 18.42 24.77
C ALA A 302 31.77 18.93 25.47
N VAL A 303 31.76 18.85 26.79
CA VAL A 303 30.73 19.44 27.66
C VAL A 303 31.36 20.48 28.60
N ASP A 304 30.60 20.92 29.61
CA ASP A 304 31.10 21.81 30.65
C ASP A 304 32.32 21.20 31.40
N PRO A 305 33.49 21.88 31.45
CA PRO A 305 34.70 21.41 32.12
C PRO A 305 34.50 21.01 33.59
N ALA A 306 33.48 21.55 34.27
CA ALA A 306 33.14 21.18 35.65
C ALA A 306 32.64 19.73 35.78
N LEU A 307 32.11 19.14 34.70
CA LEU A 307 31.54 17.79 34.66
C LEU A 307 32.52 16.73 34.15
N ASP A 308 33.59 17.13 33.47
CA ASP A 308 34.56 16.23 32.82
C ASP A 308 35.04 15.10 33.73
N ARG A 309 35.41 15.43 34.98
CA ARG A 309 35.95 14.45 35.94
C ARG A 309 34.93 13.35 36.28
N ASP A 310 33.67 13.72 36.45
CA ASP A 310 32.64 12.79 36.91
C ASP A 310 32.08 11.96 35.76
N LEU A 311 31.94 12.56 34.58
CA LEU A 311 31.58 11.85 33.36
C LEU A 311 32.70 10.87 32.95
N ALA A 312 33.98 11.29 33.04
CA ALA A 312 35.11 10.39 32.82
C ALA A 312 35.14 9.22 33.80
N LYS A 313 34.81 9.46 35.08
CA LYS A 313 34.68 8.38 36.08
C LYS A 313 33.50 7.45 35.77
N ALA A 314 32.36 7.99 35.35
CA ALA A 314 31.15 7.23 35.03
C ALA A 314 31.35 6.29 33.83
N LEU A 315 32.18 6.69 32.85
CA LEU A 315 32.51 5.86 31.71
C LEU A 315 33.15 4.52 32.14
N GLN A 316 33.94 4.52 33.22
CA GLN A 316 34.67 3.35 33.75
C GLN A 316 35.52 2.63 32.69
N MET A 317 36.06 3.38 31.73
CA MET A 317 36.94 2.90 30.67
C MET A 317 38.07 3.92 30.48
N LYS A 318 39.25 3.42 30.13
CA LYS A 318 40.45 4.24 29.89
C LYS A 318 40.96 3.99 28.49
N SER A 319 41.73 4.96 27.99
CA SER A 319 42.48 4.78 26.74
C SER A 319 43.35 3.52 26.82
N GLY A 320 43.31 2.69 25.78
CA GLY A 320 44.01 1.40 25.71
C GLY A 320 43.19 0.19 26.16
N ASP A 321 42.04 0.37 26.83
CA ASP A 321 41.12 -0.72 27.17
C ASP A 321 40.53 -1.34 25.89
N VAL A 322 40.14 -2.61 25.95
CA VAL A 322 39.43 -3.24 24.82
C VAL A 322 38.08 -2.55 24.63
N ALA A 323 37.82 -2.12 23.41
CA ALA A 323 36.61 -1.40 22.99
C ALA A 323 35.42 -2.35 22.80
N GLU A 324 35.13 -3.18 23.80
CA GLU A 324 34.01 -4.12 23.76
C GLU A 324 32.69 -3.36 23.67
N ARG A 325 31.84 -3.73 22.70
CA ARG A 325 30.57 -3.06 22.43
C ARG A 325 29.68 -2.96 23.67
N ALA A 326 29.56 -4.05 24.43
CA ALA A 326 28.77 -4.08 25.66
C ALA A 326 29.31 -3.12 26.73
N ARG A 327 30.64 -3.00 26.85
CA ARG A 327 31.31 -2.15 27.82
C ARG A 327 31.16 -0.67 27.47
N ILE A 328 31.30 -0.32 26.17
CA ILE A 328 31.04 1.02 25.64
C ILE A 328 29.59 1.42 25.90
N ARG A 329 28.62 0.56 25.55
CA ARG A 329 27.19 0.83 25.78
C ARG A 329 26.89 1.07 27.27
N ALA A 330 27.40 0.21 28.14
CA ALA A 330 27.24 0.37 29.58
C ALA A 330 27.89 1.67 30.10
N GLY A 331 29.05 2.05 29.56
CA GLY A 331 29.70 3.32 29.86
C GLY A 331 28.86 4.52 29.43
N ILE A 332 28.32 4.50 28.22
CA ILE A 332 27.44 5.54 27.67
C ILE A 332 26.21 5.76 28.56
N GLU A 333 25.53 4.69 28.96
CA GLU A 333 24.34 4.80 29.80
C GLU A 333 24.69 5.33 31.21
N ARG A 334 25.80 4.88 31.81
CA ARG A 334 26.29 5.47 33.08
C ARG A 334 26.59 6.95 32.98
N VAL A 335 27.19 7.39 31.87
CA VAL A 335 27.48 8.81 31.61
C VAL A 335 26.18 9.61 31.51
N LYS A 336 25.20 9.12 30.73
CA LYS A 336 23.87 9.75 30.61
C LYS A 336 23.14 9.85 31.95
N ASP A 337 23.16 8.77 32.75
CA ASP A 337 22.50 8.76 34.06
C ASP A 337 23.17 9.73 35.03
N THR A 338 24.51 9.79 35.03
CA THR A 338 25.28 10.75 35.84
C THR A 338 24.97 12.20 35.46
N PHE A 339 24.80 12.46 34.16
CA PHE A 339 24.45 13.78 33.65
C PHE A 339 23.02 14.19 34.05
N ARG A 340 22.03 13.31 33.89
CA ARG A 340 20.63 13.53 34.31
C ARG A 340 20.49 13.75 35.81
N ALA A 341 21.22 12.98 36.61
CA ALA A 341 21.19 13.08 38.08
C ALA A 341 21.62 14.46 38.62
N ARG A 342 22.27 15.29 37.79
CA ARG A 342 22.67 16.66 38.12
C ARG A 342 21.63 17.72 37.76
N GLY A 343 20.42 17.31 37.38
CA GLY A 343 19.30 18.22 37.13
C GLY A 343 19.41 18.98 35.82
N ARG A 344 20.18 18.48 34.84
CA ARG A 344 20.25 19.06 33.49
C ARG A 344 19.13 18.49 32.62
N SER A 345 18.46 19.37 31.87
CA SER A 345 17.40 19.00 30.92
C SER A 345 17.93 18.73 29.50
N GLU A 346 19.21 19.00 29.27
CA GLU A 346 19.90 18.78 27.99
C GLU A 346 20.14 17.27 27.77
N SER A 347 20.17 16.85 26.51
CA SER A 347 20.55 15.48 26.14
C SER A 347 22.04 15.41 25.82
N LEU A 348 22.64 14.24 26.04
CA LEU A 348 24.00 13.93 25.62
C LEU A 348 24.00 12.99 24.41
N THR A 349 24.78 13.35 23.41
CA THR A 349 25.11 12.48 22.28
C THR A 349 26.51 11.94 22.48
N ILE A 350 26.67 10.62 22.40
CA ILE A 350 27.97 9.95 22.49
C ILE A 350 28.20 9.20 21.19
N GLU A 351 29.13 9.70 20.39
CA GLU A 351 29.43 9.15 19.07
C GLU A 351 30.75 8.37 19.10
N PRO A 352 30.71 7.04 18.97
CA PRO A 352 31.91 6.25 18.78
C PRO A 352 32.42 6.42 17.35
N THR A 353 33.63 6.94 17.19
CA THR A 353 34.31 7.06 15.91
C THR A 353 35.38 5.97 15.81
N MET A 354 35.26 5.11 14.79
CA MET A 354 36.22 4.04 14.58
C MET A 354 37.35 4.50 13.65
N ASP A 355 38.59 4.18 14.04
CA ASP A 355 39.77 4.29 13.18
C ASP A 355 40.30 2.87 12.90
N PRO A 356 39.96 2.29 11.73
CA PRO A 356 40.38 0.94 11.37
C PRO A 356 41.90 0.77 11.22
N SER A 357 42.62 1.84 10.87
CA SER A 357 44.07 1.82 10.65
C SER A 357 44.82 1.69 11.97
N ARG A 358 44.39 2.45 12.98
CA ARG A 358 44.95 2.41 14.33
C ARG A 358 44.31 1.35 15.23
N LYS A 359 43.23 0.70 14.76
CA LYS A 359 42.40 -0.26 15.54
C LYS A 359 41.91 0.37 16.85
N ILE A 360 41.47 1.62 16.77
CA ILE A 360 40.95 2.34 17.94
C ILE A 360 39.51 2.79 17.71
N VAL A 361 38.80 2.96 18.82
CA VAL A 361 37.49 3.60 18.88
C VAL A 361 37.64 4.82 19.76
N ASP A 362 37.57 5.99 19.14
CA ASP A 362 37.50 7.27 19.83
C ASP A 362 36.05 7.50 20.28
N LEU A 363 35.86 8.06 21.48
CA LEU A 363 34.55 8.36 22.05
C LEU A 363 34.44 9.87 22.21
N THR A 364 33.50 10.49 21.51
CA THR A 364 33.21 11.92 21.65
C THR A 364 31.86 12.10 22.34
N ILE A 365 31.86 12.85 23.43
CA ILE A 365 30.67 13.14 24.25
C ILE A 365 30.36 14.63 24.06
N GLU A 366 29.19 14.93 23.51
CA GLU A 366 28.76 16.30 23.22
C GLU A 366 27.33 16.55 23.74
N LEU A 367 27.01 17.81 24.00
CA LEU A 367 25.62 18.23 24.26
C LEU A 367 24.83 18.20 22.95
N GLU A 368 23.67 17.56 22.99
CA GLU A 368 22.71 17.64 21.89
C GLU A 368 22.21 19.09 21.79
N ARG A 369 22.52 19.76 20.68
CA ARG A 369 22.02 21.11 20.43
C ARG A 369 20.55 21.02 20.00
N PRO A 370 19.66 21.88 20.54
CA PRO A 370 18.23 21.86 20.25
C PRO A 370 17.89 22.20 18.80
#